data_AF-A0A836YKV5-F1
#
_entry.id   AF-A0A836YKV5-F1
#
_cell.length_a   1.000
_cell.length_b   1.000
_cell.length_c   1.000
_cell.angle_alpha   90.00
_cell.angle_beta   90.00
_cell.angle_gamma   90.00
#
_symmetry.space_group_name_H-M   'P 1'
#
loop_
_entity.id
_entity.type
_entity.pdbx_description
1 polymer ?
#
loop_
_entity_poly.entity_id
_entity_poly.type
_entity_poly.pdbx_seq_one_letter_code
_entity_poly.pdbx_strand_id
1 'polypeptide(L)' 'QYERQGHPYYASARLWDDGVIDPAQTRHVLGLSLAAAMNAPIQPTKFGVFRM' A
#
# COMPACT_ATOMS: atom_id res chain seq x y z
N GLN A 1 -0.86 -13.20 21.93
CA GLN A 1 0.03 -13.34 20.75
C GLN A 1 -0.43 -12.42 19.63
N TYR A 2 -1.72 -12.46 19.25
CA TYR A 2 -2.33 -11.61 18.24
C TYR A 2 -2.07 -10.10 18.42
N GLU A 3 -2.27 -9.55 19.61
CA GLU A 3 -2.04 -8.11 19.86
C GLU A 3 -0.64 -7.63 19.44
N ARG A 4 0.39 -8.40 19.84
CA ARG A 4 1.80 -8.08 19.52
C ARG A 4 2.08 -8.20 18.03
N GLN A 5 1.51 -9.21 17.38
CA GLN A 5 1.77 -9.51 15.97
C GLN A 5 0.90 -8.67 15.01
N GLY A 6 -0.22 -8.13 15.51
CA GLY A 6 -1.11 -7.23 14.78
C GLY A 6 -0.75 -5.75 14.92
N HIS A 7 0.15 -5.39 15.84
CA HIS A 7 0.58 -4.00 16.01
C HIS A 7 1.30 -3.50 14.75
N PRO A 8 1.06 -2.24 14.28
CA PRO A 8 1.65 -1.71 13.05
C PRO A 8 3.18 -1.89 12.94
N TYR A 9 3.92 -1.60 14.02
CA TYR A 9 5.38 -1.80 14.04
C TYR A 9 5.84 -3.25 13.86
N TYR A 10 5.00 -4.24 14.18
CA TYR A 10 5.33 -5.63 13.91
C TYR A 10 5.34 -5.91 12.40
N ALA A 11 4.39 -5.34 11.65
CA ALA A 11 4.28 -5.45 10.20
C ALA A 11 5.39 -4.66 9.49
N SER A 12 5.60 -3.39 9.86
CA SER A 12 6.60 -2.52 9.20
C SER A 12 8.03 -3.00 9.44
N ALA A 13 8.33 -3.57 10.61
CA ALA A 13 9.64 -4.18 10.88
C ALA A 13 9.95 -5.41 9.98
N ARG A 14 8.95 -5.91 9.24
CA ARG A 14 9.05 -7.05 8.32
C ARG A 14 8.77 -6.67 6.87
N LEU A 15 8.61 -5.38 6.57
CA LEU A 15 8.26 -4.86 5.25
C LEU A 15 6.97 -5.49 4.68
N TRP A 16 6.01 -5.79 5.56
CA TRP A 16 4.67 -6.17 5.10
C TRP A 16 3.88 -4.96 4.58
N ASP A 17 4.31 -3.77 4.97
CA ASP A 17 3.90 -2.46 4.49
C ASP A 17 5.15 -1.62 4.18
N ASP A 18 4.95 -0.56 3.39
CA ASP A 18 6.01 0.40 3.04
C ASP A 18 6.22 1.49 4.11
N GLY A 19 5.52 1.40 5.25
CA GLY A 19 5.69 2.29 6.41
C GLY A 19 4.38 2.69 7.09
N VAL A 20 4.46 2.91 8.41
CA VAL A 20 3.41 3.58 9.20
C VAL A 20 3.52 5.09 9.00
N ILE A 21 2.40 5.73 8.66
CA ILE A 21 2.34 7.18 8.44
C ILE A 21 1.42 7.87 9.45
N ASP A 22 1.66 9.16 9.69
CA ASP A 22 0.69 10.02 10.36
C ASP A 22 -0.61 10.07 9.54
N PRO A 23 -1.79 9.75 10.12
CA PRO A 23 -3.06 9.82 9.40
C PRO A 23 -3.30 11.17 8.70
N ALA A 24 -2.84 12.28 9.28
CA ALA A 24 -2.96 13.61 8.69
C ALA A 24 -2.15 13.78 7.39
N GLN A 25 -1.11 12.97 7.18
CA GLN A 25 -0.23 13.02 6.00
C GLN A 25 -0.71 12.14 4.83
N THR A 26 -1.78 11.36 5.00
CA THR A 26 -2.30 10.44 3.98
C THR A 26 -2.43 11.08 2.59
N ARG A 27 -2.99 12.30 2.51
CA ARG A 27 -3.15 13.03 1.23
C ARG A 27 -1.81 13.33 0.56
N HIS A 28 -0.82 13.73 1.34
CA HIS A 28 0.51 14.08 0.82
C HIS A 28 1.19 12.84 0.25
N VAL A 29 1.24 11.75 1.04
CA VAL A 29 1.88 10.49 0.64
C VAL A 29 1.25 9.94 -0.64
N LEU A 30 -0.09 9.87 -0.71
CA LEU A 30 -0.78 9.42 -1.93
C LEU A 30 -0.51 10.33 -3.13
N GLY A 31 -0.46 11.65 -2.92
CA GLY A 31 -0.15 12.62 -3.99
C GLY A 31 1.22 12.39 -4.61
N LEU A 32 2.24 12.18 -3.79
CA LEU A 32 3.60 11.87 -4.25
C LEU A 32 3.69 10.50 -4.91
N SER A 33 3.07 9.46 -4.32
CA SER A 33 3.10 8.10 -4.87
C SER A 33 2.42 8.02 -6.24
N LEU A 34 1.29 8.73 -6.42
CA LEU A 34 0.63 8.83 -7.74
C LEU A 34 1.51 9.58 -8.74
N ALA A 35 2.10 10.72 -8.35
CA ALA A 35 3.01 11.47 -9.22
C ALA A 35 4.21 10.61 -9.66
N ALA A 36 4.76 9.79 -8.76
CA ALA A 36 5.82 8.84 -9.08
C ALA A 36 5.33 7.75 -10.07
N ALA A 37 4.17 7.13 -9.80
CA ALA A 37 3.61 6.07 -10.64
C ALA A 37 3.31 6.54 -12.09
N MET A 38 2.96 7.80 -12.28
CA MET A 38 2.67 8.39 -13.60
C MET A 38 3.89 8.51 -14.53
N ASN A 39 5.10 8.17 -14.05
CA ASN A 39 6.29 8.07 -14.91
C ASN A 39 6.33 6.76 -15.73
N ALA A 40 5.41 5.82 -15.48
CA ALA A 40 5.27 4.57 -16.24
C ALA A 40 3.96 4.55 -17.05
N PRO A 41 3.92 3.87 -18.21
CA PRO A 41 2.70 3.73 -19.00
C PRO A 41 1.64 2.88 -18.27
N ILE A 42 0.39 3.35 -18.30
CA ILE A 42 -0.77 2.61 -17.75
C ILE A 42 -1.01 1.36 -18.61
N GLN A 43 -0.90 0.18 -18.00
CA GLN A 43 -1.10 -1.10 -18.69
C GLN A 43 -2.58 -1.47 -18.79
N PRO A 44 -3.04 -2.11 -19.87
CA PRO A 44 -4.39 -2.66 -19.94
C PRO A 44 -4.54 -3.88 -19.02
N THR A 45 -5.66 -3.98 -18.31
CA THR A 45 -5.95 -5.12 -17.43
C THR A 45 -6.60 -6.27 -18.19
N LYS A 46 -6.12 -7.50 -17.97
CA LYS A 46 -6.76 -8.75 -18.42
C LYS A 46 -7.17 -9.56 -17.21
N PHE A 47 -8.47 -9.79 -17.05
CA PHE A 47 -9.00 -10.58 -15.92
C PHE A 47 -8.97 -12.09 -16.22
N GLY A 48 -8.94 -12.88 -15.15
CA GLY A 48 -9.16 -14.33 -15.20
C GLY A 48 -10.65 -14.70 -15.26
N VAL A 49 -10.97 -15.96 -14.99
CA VAL A 49 -12.36 -16.45 -14.96
C VAL A 49 -13.06 -15.97 -13.69
N PHE A 50 -14.25 -15.38 -13.85
CA PHE A 50 -15.14 -15.09 -12.73
C PHE A 50 -15.95 -16.33 -12.37
N ARG A 51 -15.92 -16.74 -11.08
CA ARG A 51 -16.82 -17.76 -10.55
C ARG A 51 -18.15 -17.08 -10.20
N MET A 52 -19.19 -17.41 -10.94
CA MET A 52 -20.58 -16.99 -10.71
C MET A 52 -21.27 -17.89 -9.67
#